data_AF-A0A351BM99-F1
#
_entry.id   AF-A0A351BM99-F1
#
_cell.length_a   1.000
_cell.length_b   1.000
_cell.length_c   1.000
_cell.angle_alpha   90.00
_cell.angle_beta   90.00
_cell.angle_gamma   90.00
#
_symmetry.space_group_name_H-M   'P 1'
#
loop_
_entity.id
_entity.type
_entity.pdbx_description
1 polymer ?
#
loop_
_entity_poly.entity_id
_entity_poly.type
_entity_poly.pdbx_seq_one_letter_code
_entity_poly.pdbx_strand_id
1 'polypeptide(L)'
;AAPPLGCLQAATMLGRGYERLVMFSSLSKRSNVPGMRSGFVAGDPAILRSFLLYRTYHGSAMNPAIQAASVAAWNDEEHVRENRRQYRAKFAAVTPLLAQVLPSTTQPDAGFYLWARTPGSDADFARRLFADYNVLLLPG
;
A
#
# COMPACT_ATOMS: atom_id res chain seq x y z
N ALA A 1 11.79 -3.00 13.94
CA ALA A 1 10.55 -2.22 13.78
C ALA A 1 9.37 -3.16 14.00
N ALA A 2 8.48 -2.85 14.93
CA ALA A 2 7.23 -3.59 15.10
C ALA A 2 6.28 -3.22 13.96
N PRO A 3 5.70 -4.18 13.22
CA PRO A 3 4.71 -3.87 12.19
C PRO A 3 3.47 -3.24 12.84
N PRO A 4 2.78 -2.31 12.15
CA PRO A 4 1.53 -1.75 12.66
C PRO A 4 0.48 -2.85 12.80
N LEU A 5 -0.38 -2.69 13.79
CA LEU A 5 -1.41 -3.67 14.13
C LEU A 5 -2.44 -3.78 12.98
N GLY A 6 -2.60 -4.98 12.43
CA GLY A 6 -3.62 -5.25 11.42
C GLY A 6 -5.04 -5.28 12.02
N CYS A 7 -6.06 -4.93 11.24
CA CYS A 7 -7.42 -4.84 11.76
C CYS A 7 -7.99 -6.19 12.26
N LEU A 8 -7.70 -7.32 11.61
CA LEU A 8 -8.10 -8.64 12.15
C LEU A 8 -7.36 -8.95 13.45
N GLN A 9 -6.07 -8.67 13.49
CA GLN A 9 -5.25 -8.90 14.67
C GLN A 9 -5.81 -8.10 15.86
N ALA A 10 -6.20 -6.84 15.62
CA ALA A 10 -6.86 -6.01 16.61
C ALA A 10 -8.19 -6.61 17.08
N ALA A 11 -9.04 -7.10 16.17
CA ALA A 11 -10.30 -7.75 16.53
C ALA A 11 -10.08 -8.99 17.42
N THR A 12 -9.13 -9.85 17.05
CA THR A 12 -8.76 -11.03 17.84
C THR A 12 -8.23 -10.66 19.22
N MET A 13 -7.34 -9.68 19.31
CA MET A 13 -6.78 -9.21 20.59
C MET A 13 -7.84 -8.61 21.53
N LEU A 14 -8.91 -8.04 20.96
CA LEU A 14 -10.04 -7.50 21.70
C LEU A 14 -11.11 -8.55 22.04
N GLY A 15 -10.90 -9.83 21.67
CA GLY A 15 -11.89 -10.89 21.86
C GLY A 15 -13.17 -10.70 21.05
N ARG A 16 -13.10 -9.97 19.94
CA ARG A 16 -14.25 -9.66 19.06
C ARG A 16 -14.26 -10.57 17.85
N GLY A 17 -15.45 -10.78 17.28
CA GLY A 17 -15.59 -11.34 15.95
C GLY A 17 -15.16 -10.38 14.85
N TYR A 18 -15.37 -10.79 13.60
CA TYR A 18 -15.04 -9.99 12.40
C TYR A 18 -16.28 -9.33 11.79
N GLU A 19 -17.37 -9.16 12.55
CA GLU A 19 -18.62 -8.60 12.05
C GLU A 19 -18.38 -7.20 11.48
N ARG A 20 -18.82 -6.99 10.22
CA ARG A 20 -18.64 -5.75 9.46
C ARG A 20 -17.18 -5.35 9.21
N LEU A 21 -16.23 -6.23 9.46
CA LEU A 21 -14.82 -6.00 9.18
C LEU A 21 -14.45 -6.65 7.84
N VAL A 22 -13.86 -5.89 6.93
CA VAL A 22 -13.32 -6.40 5.67
C VAL A 22 -11.98 -5.75 5.43
N MET A 23 -10.93 -6.54 5.21
CA MET A 23 -9.63 -6.01 4.76
C MET A 23 -9.33 -6.46 3.35
N PHE A 24 -8.61 -5.61 2.63
CA PHE A 24 -8.10 -5.89 1.30
C PHE A 24 -6.58 -5.78 1.34
N SER A 25 -5.90 -6.74 0.73
CA SER A 25 -4.45 -6.76 0.61
C SER A 25 -4.00 -7.21 -0.78
N SER A 26 -2.79 -6.87 -1.18
CA SER A 26 -2.25 -7.18 -2.51
C SER A 26 -0.74 -7.39 -2.51
N LEU A 27 -0.28 -8.28 -3.39
CA LEU A 27 1.14 -8.47 -3.70
C LEU A 27 1.75 -7.31 -4.49
N SER A 28 0.93 -6.43 -5.08
CA SER A 28 1.38 -5.38 -6.00
C SER A 28 2.52 -4.52 -5.44
N LYS A 29 2.43 -4.16 -4.16
CA LYS A 29 3.39 -3.28 -3.47
C LYS A 29 4.31 -4.07 -2.55
N ARG A 30 3.77 -5.09 -1.87
CA ARG A 30 4.54 -5.96 -0.96
C ARG A 30 5.71 -6.63 -1.69
N SER A 31 5.44 -7.12 -2.90
CA SER A 31 6.33 -8.02 -3.64
C SER A 31 6.73 -7.47 -5.01
N ASN A 32 6.54 -6.17 -5.25
CA ASN A 32 6.90 -5.48 -6.51
C ASN A 32 6.33 -6.14 -7.79
N VAL A 33 5.16 -6.77 -7.69
CA VAL A 33 4.49 -7.47 -8.81
C VAL A 33 3.11 -6.89 -9.14
N PRO A 34 2.98 -5.58 -9.44
CA PRO A 34 1.69 -4.98 -9.75
C PRO A 34 1.00 -5.62 -10.97
N GLY A 35 1.78 -6.14 -11.92
CA GLY A 35 1.30 -6.82 -13.13
C GLY A 35 0.67 -8.19 -12.88
N MET A 36 0.95 -8.86 -11.75
CA MET A 36 0.34 -10.15 -11.42
C MET A 36 -1.15 -10.05 -11.10
N ARG A 37 -1.65 -8.85 -10.78
CA ARG A 37 -3.05 -8.59 -10.40
C ARG A 37 -3.53 -9.52 -9.27
N SER A 38 -2.66 -9.80 -8.30
CA SER A 38 -2.92 -10.72 -7.20
C SER A 38 -3.10 -10.01 -5.85
N GLY A 39 -4.11 -10.44 -5.11
CA GLY A 39 -4.49 -9.94 -3.80
C GLY A 39 -5.61 -10.79 -3.21
N PHE A 40 -6.02 -10.45 -1.99
CA PHE A 40 -7.07 -11.17 -1.28
C PHE A 40 -7.93 -10.20 -0.46
N VAL A 41 -9.08 -10.73 -0.05
CA VAL A 41 -9.99 -10.10 0.90
C VAL A 41 -10.25 -11.09 2.05
N ALA A 42 -10.28 -10.62 3.29
CA ALA A 42 -10.68 -11.45 4.44
C ALA A 42 -11.40 -10.60 5.50
N GLY A 43 -12.13 -11.25 6.42
CA GLY A 43 -12.99 -10.59 7.39
C GLY A 43 -14.33 -11.31 7.56
N ASP A 44 -15.41 -10.54 7.65
CA ASP A 44 -16.78 -11.00 7.91
C ASP A 44 -17.23 -12.11 6.94
N PRO A 45 -17.47 -13.35 7.41
CA PRO A 45 -17.91 -14.46 6.57
C PRO A 45 -19.23 -14.21 5.84
N ALA A 46 -20.17 -13.47 6.43
CA ALA A 46 -21.46 -13.17 5.81
C ALA A 46 -21.28 -12.25 4.60
N ILE A 47 -20.43 -11.23 4.73
CA ILE A 47 -20.09 -10.32 3.62
C ILE A 47 -19.31 -11.08 2.54
N LEU A 48 -18.32 -11.87 2.92
CA LEU A 48 -17.49 -12.64 1.98
C LEU A 48 -18.30 -13.66 1.18
N ARG A 49 -19.32 -14.28 1.79
CA ARG A 49 -20.22 -15.22 1.09
C ARG A 49 -20.98 -14.53 -0.03
N SER A 50 -21.59 -13.38 0.26
CA SER A 50 -22.31 -12.58 -0.74
C SER A 50 -21.35 -12.06 -1.82
N PHE A 51 -20.15 -11.65 -1.43
CA PHE A 51 -19.14 -11.18 -2.39
C PHE A 51 -18.63 -12.31 -3.29
N LEU A 52 -18.45 -13.53 -2.78
CA LEU A 52 -18.08 -14.69 -3.59
C LEU A 52 -19.16 -14.99 -4.64
N LEU A 53 -20.44 -14.96 -4.27
CA LEU A 53 -21.54 -15.13 -5.22
C LEU A 53 -21.51 -14.07 -6.31
N TYR A 54 -21.31 -12.79 -5.96
CA TYR A 54 -21.16 -11.73 -6.96
C TYR A 54 -19.97 -11.98 -7.91
N ARG A 55 -18.84 -12.45 -7.37
CA ARG A 55 -17.61 -12.69 -8.15
C ARG A 55 -17.76 -13.79 -9.22
N THR A 56 -18.72 -14.70 -9.08
CA THR A 56 -18.99 -15.72 -10.11
C THR A 56 -19.60 -15.08 -11.37
N TYR A 57 -20.43 -14.05 -11.23
CA TYR A 57 -21.01 -13.30 -12.35
C TYR A 57 -20.09 -12.20 -12.88
N HIS A 58 -19.32 -11.55 -12.00
CA HIS A 58 -18.33 -10.55 -12.40
C HIS A 58 -17.15 -11.16 -13.20
N GLY A 59 -16.94 -12.48 -13.14
CA GLY A 59 -15.88 -13.14 -13.92
C GLY A 59 -14.46 -12.84 -13.40
N SER A 60 -14.27 -12.84 -12.07
CA SER A 60 -12.98 -12.46 -11.43
C SER A 60 -12.19 -13.64 -10.86
N ALA A 61 -12.32 -14.82 -11.47
CA ALA A 61 -11.54 -16.00 -11.13
C ALA A 61 -10.07 -15.83 -11.54
N MET A 62 -9.15 -16.19 -10.65
CA MET A 62 -7.72 -16.01 -10.87
C MET A 62 -7.11 -17.21 -11.59
N ASN A 63 -6.23 -16.96 -12.57
CA ASN A 63 -5.48 -18.01 -13.27
C ASN A 63 -4.66 -18.87 -12.28
N PRO A 64 -4.72 -20.22 -12.35
CA PRO A 64 -3.96 -21.12 -11.46
C PRO A 64 -2.44 -20.88 -11.44
N ALA A 65 -1.83 -20.50 -12.57
CA ALA A 65 -0.41 -20.17 -12.61
C ALA A 65 -0.08 -18.92 -11.75
N ILE A 66 -0.96 -17.91 -11.78
CA ILE A 66 -0.85 -16.72 -10.92
C ILE A 66 -1.11 -17.10 -9.46
N GLN A 67 -2.03 -18.03 -9.18
CA GLN A 67 -2.24 -18.53 -7.82
C GLN A 67 -0.97 -19.20 -7.27
N ALA A 68 -0.32 -20.08 -8.05
CA ALA A 68 0.92 -20.74 -7.66
C ALA A 68 2.06 -19.74 -7.40
N ALA A 69 2.26 -18.78 -8.30
CA ALA A 69 3.23 -17.71 -8.10
C ALA A 69 2.90 -16.84 -6.87
N SER A 70 1.61 -16.60 -6.60
CA SER A 70 1.17 -15.86 -5.42
C SER A 70 1.47 -16.62 -4.13
N VAL A 71 1.31 -17.94 -4.10
CA VAL A 71 1.67 -18.78 -2.94
C VAL A 71 3.17 -18.63 -2.63
N ALA A 72 4.03 -18.72 -3.64
CA ALA A 72 5.47 -18.52 -3.45
C ALA A 72 5.78 -17.11 -2.89
N ALA A 73 5.16 -16.07 -3.47
CA ALA A 73 5.36 -14.70 -3.00
C ALA A 73 4.84 -14.46 -1.57
N TRP A 74 3.71 -15.03 -1.16
CA TRP A 74 3.19 -14.88 0.20
C TRP A 74 4.04 -15.59 1.25
N ASN A 75 4.67 -16.72 0.91
CA ASN A 75 5.50 -17.50 1.83
C ASN A 75 6.92 -16.96 2.01
N ASP A 76 7.40 -16.11 1.09
CA ASP A 76 8.70 -15.46 1.23
C ASP A 76 8.58 -14.07 1.88
N GLU A 77 9.38 -13.84 2.92
CA GLU A 77 9.52 -12.55 3.61
C GLU A 77 10.90 -11.91 3.38
N GLU A 78 11.87 -12.62 2.78
CA GLU A 78 13.21 -12.07 2.51
C GLU A 78 13.13 -10.91 1.50
N HIS A 79 12.50 -11.14 0.34
CA HIS A 79 12.32 -10.08 -0.65
C HIS A 79 11.56 -8.87 -0.08
N VAL A 80 10.62 -9.10 0.84
CA VAL A 80 9.82 -8.03 1.45
C VAL A 80 10.68 -7.20 2.41
N ARG A 81 11.52 -7.84 3.22
CA ARG A 81 12.45 -7.14 4.12
C ARG A 81 13.43 -6.28 3.34
N GLU A 82 13.96 -6.80 2.25
CA GLU A 82 14.86 -6.05 1.36
C GLU A 82 14.14 -4.88 0.69
N ASN A 83 12.94 -5.09 0.14
CA ASN A 83 12.13 -4.02 -0.44
C ASN A 83 11.86 -2.89 0.58
N ARG A 84 11.47 -3.24 1.82
CA ARG A 84 11.28 -2.27 2.93
C ARG A 84 12.58 -1.55 3.31
N ARG A 85 13.73 -2.23 3.27
CA ARG A 85 15.05 -1.61 3.53
C ARG A 85 15.34 -0.53 2.49
N GLN A 86 15.12 -0.80 1.22
CA GLN A 86 15.34 0.17 0.14
C GLN A 86 14.45 1.41 0.27
N TYR A 87 13.16 1.24 0.57
CA TYR A 87 12.29 2.41 0.81
C TYR A 87 12.75 3.23 2.00
N ARG A 88 13.08 2.60 3.13
CA ARG A 88 13.60 3.31 4.31
C ARG A 88 14.86 4.12 4.02
N ALA A 89 15.79 3.55 3.24
CA ALA A 89 17.00 4.26 2.83
C ALA A 89 16.67 5.51 1.99
N LYS A 90 15.70 5.42 1.06
CA LYS A 90 15.26 6.56 0.24
C LYS A 90 14.64 7.68 1.11
N PHE A 91 13.74 7.32 2.03
CA PHE A 91 13.14 8.31 2.95
C PHE A 91 14.19 8.98 3.83
N ALA A 92 15.09 8.20 4.44
CA ALA A 92 16.16 8.74 5.28
C ALA A 92 17.07 9.73 4.54
N ALA A 93 17.32 9.51 3.24
CA ALA A 93 18.12 10.41 2.42
C ALA A 93 17.37 11.67 1.99
N VAL A 94 16.09 11.55 1.59
CA VAL A 94 15.35 12.65 0.92
C VAL A 94 14.55 13.51 1.90
N THR A 95 13.95 12.93 2.93
CA THR A 95 13.07 13.66 3.86
C THR A 95 13.76 14.84 4.55
N PRO A 96 14.99 14.72 5.09
CA PRO A 96 15.66 15.85 5.74
C PRO A 96 16.02 16.99 4.77
N LEU A 97 16.26 16.67 3.49
CA LEU A 97 16.56 17.67 2.46
C LEU A 97 15.30 18.45 2.08
N LEU A 98 14.18 17.74 1.87
CA LEU A 98 12.91 18.39 1.57
C LEU A 98 12.38 19.21 2.74
N ALA A 99 12.57 18.75 3.98
CA ALA A 99 12.16 19.48 5.17
C ALA A 99 12.83 20.86 5.32
N GLN A 100 13.98 21.10 4.69
CA GLN A 100 14.62 22.42 4.71
C GLN A 100 13.85 23.47 3.91
N VAL A 101 13.14 23.05 2.85
CA VAL A 101 12.42 23.94 1.92
C VAL A 101 10.90 23.80 2.02
N LEU A 102 10.42 22.66 2.53
CA LEU A 102 9.01 22.36 2.82
C LEU A 102 8.91 21.90 4.29
N PRO A 103 8.90 22.83 5.26
CA PRO A 103 9.13 22.53 6.69
C PRO A 103 8.16 21.54 7.34
N SER A 104 6.95 21.38 6.79
CA SER A 104 5.97 20.41 7.30
C SER A 104 6.20 18.97 6.81
N THR A 105 7.26 18.72 6.03
CA THR A 105 7.55 17.39 5.48
C THR A 105 8.16 16.50 6.56
N THR A 106 7.45 15.44 6.93
CA THR A 106 7.92 14.46 7.92
C THR A 106 7.96 13.06 7.30
N GLN A 107 8.70 12.16 7.96
CA GLN A 107 8.72 10.76 7.54
C GLN A 107 7.38 10.11 7.89
N PRO A 108 6.70 9.43 6.95
CA PRO A 108 5.44 8.75 7.21
C PRO A 108 5.65 7.48 8.03
N ASP A 109 4.61 7.07 8.77
CA ASP A 109 4.62 5.80 9.52
C ASP A 109 4.77 4.58 8.60
N ALA A 110 4.17 4.64 7.41
CA ALA A 110 4.21 3.58 6.40
C ALA A 110 3.95 4.12 4.99
N GLY A 111 4.10 3.25 3.99
CA GLY A 111 3.91 3.59 2.58
C GLY A 111 5.19 4.00 1.89
N PHE A 112 5.06 4.52 0.67
CA PHE A 112 6.20 4.96 -0.17
C PHE A 112 5.97 6.34 -0.80
N TYR A 113 5.04 7.12 -0.25
CA TYR A 113 4.76 8.49 -0.66
C TYR A 113 5.18 9.46 0.45
N LEU A 114 5.68 10.63 0.06
CA LEU A 114 5.82 11.79 0.93
C LEU A 114 4.65 12.74 0.69
N TRP A 115 3.86 12.99 1.73
CA TRP A 115 2.80 13.99 1.68
C TRP A 115 3.36 15.33 2.17
N ALA A 116 3.83 16.16 1.24
CA ALA A 116 4.44 17.44 1.54
C ALA A 116 3.45 18.58 1.28
N ARG A 117 3.30 19.48 2.26
CA ARG A 117 2.50 20.69 2.11
C ARG A 117 3.23 21.67 1.19
N THR A 118 2.60 22.03 0.07
CA THR A 118 3.14 23.03 -0.86
C THR A 118 2.89 24.46 -0.37
N PRO A 119 3.75 25.42 -0.73
CA PRO A 119 3.43 26.83 -0.59
C PRO A 119 2.37 27.22 -1.62
N GLY A 120 1.16 27.56 -1.17
CA GLY A 120 0.06 27.94 -2.05
C GLY A 120 -0.54 26.73 -2.81
N SER A 121 -0.99 26.95 -4.04
CA SER A 121 -1.65 25.92 -4.86
C SER A 121 -0.68 24.79 -5.22
N ASP A 122 -1.08 23.57 -4.89
CA ASP A 122 -0.40 22.32 -5.24
C ASP A 122 -0.43 22.03 -6.74
N ALA A 123 -1.53 22.35 -7.43
CA ALA A 123 -1.65 22.23 -8.87
C ALA A 123 -0.63 23.14 -9.59
N ASP A 124 -0.49 24.39 -9.15
CA ASP A 124 0.50 25.32 -9.70
C ASP A 124 1.92 24.85 -9.38
N PHE A 125 2.14 24.38 -8.15
CA PHE A 125 3.43 23.84 -7.71
C PHE A 125 3.86 22.64 -8.55
N ALA A 126 2.97 21.67 -8.78
CA ALA A 126 3.23 20.49 -9.60
C ALA A 126 3.48 20.86 -11.08
N ARG A 127 2.67 21.78 -11.65
CA ARG A 127 2.86 22.26 -13.03
C ARG A 127 4.21 22.94 -13.21
N ARG A 128 4.60 23.81 -12.28
CA ARG A 128 5.89 24.53 -12.33
C ARG A 128 7.07 23.58 -12.15
N LEU A 129 7.00 22.66 -11.20
CA LEU A 129 8.05 21.65 -11.04
C LEU A 129 8.24 20.78 -12.28
N PHE A 130 7.15 20.44 -12.96
CA PHE A 130 7.24 19.71 -14.22
C PHE A 130 7.82 20.58 -15.34
N ALA A 131 7.32 21.79 -15.52
CA ALA A 131 7.77 22.69 -16.59
C ALA A 131 9.24 23.11 -16.43
N ASP A 132 9.65 23.45 -15.20
CA ASP A 132 10.95 24.05 -14.92
C ASP A 132 12.03 22.97 -14.65
N TYR A 133 11.64 21.80 -14.12
CA TYR A 133 12.59 20.78 -13.62
C TYR A 133 12.28 19.35 -14.08
N ASN A 134 11.25 19.10 -14.89
CA ASN A 134 10.79 17.76 -15.28
C ASN A 134 10.46 16.84 -14.09
N VAL A 135 10.07 17.42 -12.95
CA VAL A 135 9.67 16.67 -11.77
C VAL A 135 8.15 16.52 -11.76
N LEU A 136 7.68 15.28 -11.89
CA LEU A 136 6.24 14.95 -11.85
C LEU A 136 5.80 14.64 -10.41
N LEU A 137 4.76 15.34 -9.97
CA LEU A 137 4.08 15.13 -8.70
C LEU A 137 2.57 14.99 -8.91
N LEU A 138 1.87 14.52 -7.89
CA LEU A 138 0.41 14.46 -7.87
C LEU A 138 -0.12 15.56 -6.93
N PRO A 139 -0.90 16.53 -7.43
CA PRO A 139 -1.66 17.46 -6.58
C PRO A 139 -2.62 16.71 -5.65
N GLY A 140 -2.84 17.27 -4.47
CA GLY A 140 -3.46 16.57 -3.33
C GLY A 140 -4.93 16.84 -3.08
#